data_AF-A0A543C0G2-F1
#
_entry.id   AF-A0A543C0G2-F1
#
_cell.length_a   1.000
_cell.length_b   1.000
_cell.length_c   1.000
_cell.angle_alpha   90.00
_cell.angle_beta   90.00
_cell.angle_gamma   90.00
#
_symmetry.space_group_name_H-M   'P 1'
#
loop_
_entity.id
_entity.type
_entity.pdbx_description
1 polymer ?
#
loop_
_entity_poly.entity_id
_entity_poly.type
_entity_poly.pdbx_seq_one_letter_code
_entity_poly.pdbx_strand_id
1 'polypeptide(L)'
;MRHARDEVTAAIEAATGVLAISGRSEPPEYENPDVSWGELASEGVWAPTRDGQRIHIGVAGTSEDRAATIVRPSLRVFAGLETDTDVMGQTTAAGVRFVTVLNGPDAPEEFRFPVRLGDGLSLDTTPSGGYDVVHERYGATVGRFYAPWGCDSLYRTIPAEYRLEGTTIVMTVRHRDADALYPVIADPHYVR
;
A
#
# COMPACT_ATOMS: atom_id res chain seq x y z
N MET A 1 -0.42 26.38 0.86
CA MET A 1 -0.54 25.75 2.20
C MET A 1 -1.97 25.30 2.56
N ARG A 2 -3.06 25.94 2.10
CA ARG A 2 -4.43 25.41 2.30
C ARG A 2 -4.71 24.15 1.46
N HIS A 3 -4.46 24.20 0.15
CA HIS A 3 -4.65 23.06 -0.76
C HIS A 3 -4.04 21.73 -0.29
N ALA A 4 -2.75 21.72 0.08
CA ALA A 4 -2.10 20.49 0.54
C ALA A 4 -2.68 19.91 1.85
N ARG A 5 -3.25 20.75 2.73
CA ARG A 5 -3.91 20.26 3.96
C ARG A 5 -5.28 19.68 3.64
N ASP A 6 -6.02 20.32 2.74
CA ASP A 6 -7.35 19.88 2.33
C ASP A 6 -7.28 18.54 1.57
N GLU A 7 -6.26 18.36 0.72
CA GLU A 7 -5.96 17.10 0.02
C GLU A 7 -5.64 15.95 0.99
N VAL A 8 -4.74 16.21 1.96
CA VAL A 8 -4.39 15.21 2.98
C VAL A 8 -5.60 14.80 3.82
N THR A 9 -6.45 15.75 4.22
CA THR A 9 -7.68 15.45 4.97
C THR A 9 -8.65 14.60 4.15
N ALA A 10 -8.87 14.93 2.88
CA ALA A 10 -9.76 14.16 2.00
C ALA A 10 -9.26 12.72 1.80
N ALA A 11 -7.95 12.52 1.58
CA ALA A 11 -7.36 11.20 1.44
C ALA A 11 -7.52 10.36 2.73
N ILE A 12 -7.31 10.98 3.90
CA ILE A 12 -7.50 10.32 5.19
C ILE A 12 -8.97 9.94 5.39
N GLU A 13 -9.91 10.84 5.13
CA GLU A 13 -11.34 10.57 5.29
C GLU A 13 -11.82 9.45 4.37
N ALA A 14 -11.40 9.50 3.10
CA ALA A 14 -11.67 8.47 2.10
C ALA A 14 -11.19 7.09 2.55
N ALA A 15 -9.91 6.98 2.88
CA ALA A 15 -9.33 5.70 3.27
C ALA A 15 -9.86 5.24 4.63
N THR A 16 -10.02 6.12 5.61
CA THR A 16 -10.49 5.74 6.95
C THR A 16 -11.94 5.29 6.91
N GLY A 17 -12.81 5.96 6.15
CA GLY A 17 -14.21 5.56 5.99
C GLY A 17 -14.36 4.16 5.39
N VAL A 18 -13.56 3.85 4.36
CA VAL A 18 -13.58 2.53 3.74
C VAL A 18 -12.90 1.46 4.61
N LEU A 19 -11.76 1.77 5.22
CA LEU A 19 -11.10 0.86 6.16
C LEU A 19 -12.02 0.53 7.35
N ALA A 20 -12.82 1.51 7.83
CA ALA A 20 -13.84 1.33 8.86
C ALA A 20 -14.88 0.26 8.51
N ILE A 21 -15.35 0.26 7.27
CA ILE A 21 -16.42 -0.63 6.81
C ILE A 21 -15.92 -2.04 6.51
N SER A 22 -14.63 -2.21 6.24
CA SER A 22 -13.96 -3.52 6.19
C SER A 22 -13.84 -4.23 7.58
N GLY A 23 -14.55 -3.75 8.61
CA GLY A 23 -14.55 -4.30 9.96
C GLY A 23 -13.41 -3.79 10.85
N ARG A 24 -12.75 -2.68 10.48
CA ARG A 24 -11.68 -2.08 11.26
C ARG A 24 -12.04 -0.64 11.60
N SER A 25 -12.67 -0.40 12.75
CA SER A 25 -12.70 0.92 13.41
C SER A 25 -11.38 1.69 13.22
N GLU A 26 -11.41 3.02 13.31
CA GLU A 26 -10.24 3.91 13.16
C GLU A 26 -8.90 3.17 13.38
N PRO A 27 -8.02 3.12 12.37
CA PRO A 27 -6.95 2.14 12.32
C PRO A 27 -6.18 2.11 13.65
N PRO A 28 -6.11 0.95 14.35
CA PRO A 28 -5.50 0.92 15.66
C PRO A 28 -4.05 1.40 15.60
N GLU A 29 -3.64 2.20 16.59
CA GLU A 29 -2.24 2.59 16.72
C GLU A 29 -1.43 1.36 17.16
N TYR A 30 -0.43 1.02 16.35
CA TYR A 30 0.52 -0.02 16.65
C TYR A 30 1.92 0.57 16.64
N GLU A 31 2.65 0.32 17.71
CA GLU A 31 4.09 0.42 17.68
C GLU A 31 4.66 -0.87 17.07
N ASN A 32 5.46 -0.71 16.03
CA ASN A 32 6.26 -1.79 15.48
C ASN A 32 7.67 -1.24 15.23
N PRO A 33 8.59 -1.40 16.18
CA PRO A 33 9.93 -0.80 16.08
C PRO A 33 10.76 -1.39 14.94
N ASP A 34 10.35 -2.55 14.40
CA ASP A 34 11.01 -3.19 13.26
C ASP A 34 10.59 -2.58 11.92
N VAL A 35 9.54 -1.75 11.91
CA VAL A 35 9.09 -0.98 10.73
C VAL A 35 9.78 0.37 10.73
N SER A 36 10.49 0.67 9.64
CA SER A 36 11.19 1.95 9.46
C SER A 36 10.83 2.56 8.12
N TRP A 37 10.14 3.69 8.18
CA TRP A 37 9.74 4.45 7.01
C TRP A 37 10.82 5.46 6.61
N GLY A 38 10.95 5.68 5.30
CA GLY A 38 11.62 6.86 4.78
C GLY A 38 10.83 8.14 5.05
N GLU A 39 11.49 9.27 4.86
CA GLU A 39 10.85 10.58 4.88
C GLU A 39 10.05 10.80 3.60
N LEU A 40 10.60 10.35 2.48
CA LEU A 40 10.03 10.47 1.14
C LEU A 40 9.34 9.17 0.66
N ALA A 41 8.50 9.25 -0.37
CA ALA A 41 7.84 8.07 -0.91
C ALA A 41 8.82 7.13 -1.63
N SER A 42 9.79 7.69 -2.36
CA SER A 42 10.80 6.89 -3.07
C SER A 42 11.74 6.14 -2.11
N GLU A 43 11.88 6.63 -0.88
CA GLU A 43 12.64 5.97 0.18
C GLU A 43 11.90 4.78 0.76
N GLY A 44 10.57 4.69 0.60
CA GLY A 44 9.75 3.53 0.95
C GLY A 44 9.74 3.17 2.43
N VAL A 45 9.64 1.87 2.72
CA VAL A 45 9.59 1.33 4.08
C VAL A 45 10.33 0.03 4.19
N TRP A 46 11.03 -0.16 5.31
CA TRP A 46 11.55 -1.45 5.73
C TRP A 46 10.59 -2.12 6.69
N ALA A 47 10.26 -3.40 6.44
CA ALA A 47 9.39 -4.21 7.28
C ALA A 47 10.06 -5.55 7.64
N PRO A 48 9.79 -6.10 8.83
CA PRO A 48 10.37 -7.37 9.27
C PRO A 48 9.79 -8.57 8.52
N THR A 49 10.56 -9.65 8.43
CA THR A 49 10.09 -11.00 8.09
C THR A 49 10.03 -11.87 9.35
N ARG A 50 9.38 -13.04 9.28
CA ARG A 50 9.22 -13.97 10.41
C ARG A 50 10.53 -14.55 10.93
N ASP A 51 11.52 -14.68 10.06
CA ASP A 51 12.85 -15.21 10.36
C ASP A 51 13.85 -14.13 10.83
N GLY A 52 13.37 -12.90 11.06
CA GLY A 52 14.18 -11.80 11.60
C GLY A 52 14.98 -11.03 10.55
N GLN A 53 14.84 -11.35 9.26
CA GLN A 53 15.31 -10.49 8.17
C GLN A 53 14.37 -9.29 7.97
N ARG A 54 14.63 -8.50 6.93
CA ARG A 54 13.80 -7.38 6.52
C ARG A 54 13.62 -7.36 5.02
N ILE A 55 12.49 -6.83 4.58
CA ILE A 55 12.25 -6.45 3.19
C ILE A 55 12.06 -4.95 3.09
N HIS A 56 12.37 -4.39 1.93
CA HIS A 56 12.04 -3.01 1.58
C HIS A 56 10.89 -2.99 0.59
N ILE A 57 9.92 -2.11 0.82
CA ILE A 57 8.79 -1.86 -0.08
C ILE A 57 8.82 -0.38 -0.45
N GLY A 58 9.09 -0.08 -1.71
CA GLY A 58 9.03 1.27 -2.26
C GLY A 58 7.62 1.65 -2.70
N VAL A 59 7.36 2.95 -2.77
CA VAL A 59 6.18 3.51 -3.42
C VAL A 59 6.69 4.36 -4.58
N ALA A 60 6.44 3.92 -5.82
CA ALA A 60 6.80 4.72 -6.98
C ALA A 60 5.72 5.77 -7.24
N GLY A 61 6.15 6.95 -7.69
CA GLY A 61 5.29 8.00 -8.21
C GLY A 61 5.97 8.68 -9.40
N THR A 62 5.18 9.41 -10.17
CA THR A 62 5.66 10.17 -11.35
C THR A 62 5.82 11.66 -11.05
N SER A 63 5.23 12.13 -9.94
CA SER A 63 5.37 13.50 -9.47
C SER A 63 6.65 13.73 -8.68
N GLU A 64 6.93 15.00 -8.35
CA GLU A 64 8.02 15.37 -7.45
C GLU A 64 7.86 14.66 -6.10
N ASP A 65 8.92 13.99 -5.66
CA ASP A 65 8.91 13.26 -4.40
C ASP A 65 8.88 14.22 -3.22
N ARG A 66 7.90 14.02 -2.34
CA ARG A 66 7.60 14.91 -1.21
C ARG A 66 7.59 14.12 0.08
N ALA A 67 8.01 14.81 1.14
CA ALA A 67 7.95 14.25 2.47
C ALA A 67 6.51 13.89 2.86
N ALA A 68 6.36 12.74 3.51
CA ALA A 68 5.06 12.30 4.00
C ALA A 68 4.50 13.27 5.03
N THR A 69 3.20 13.53 4.98
CA THR A 69 2.50 14.15 6.11
C THR A 69 2.21 13.08 7.15
N ILE A 70 2.83 13.20 8.33
CA ILE A 70 2.56 12.30 9.46
C ILE A 70 1.27 12.75 10.13
N VAL A 71 0.24 11.92 10.05
CA VAL A 71 -1.09 12.18 10.62
C VAL A 71 -1.11 11.71 12.08
N ARG A 72 -0.56 10.52 12.31
CA ARG A 72 -0.38 9.83 13.60
C ARG A 72 0.91 9.00 13.53
N PRO A 73 1.48 8.50 14.66
CA PRO A 73 2.73 7.73 14.61
C PRO A 73 2.72 6.55 13.63
N SER A 74 1.61 5.81 13.57
CA SER A 74 1.45 4.67 12.66
C SER A 74 0.97 5.05 11.26
N LEU A 75 0.50 6.27 11.01
CA LEU A 75 -0.23 6.65 9.79
C LEU A 75 0.36 7.90 9.13
N ARG A 76 0.71 7.78 7.86
CA ARG A 76 1.27 8.87 7.05
C ARG A 76 0.64 8.92 5.66
N VAL A 77 0.69 10.09 5.04
CA VAL A 77 0.12 10.35 3.72
C VAL A 77 1.20 10.90 2.79
N PHE A 78 1.35 10.27 1.63
CA PHE A 78 2.12 10.74 0.50
C PHE A 78 1.13 11.31 -0.52
N ALA A 79 0.91 12.62 -0.46
CA ALA A 79 -0.11 13.30 -1.27
C ALA A 79 0.41 13.66 -2.66
N GLY A 80 -0.42 13.49 -3.68
CA GLY A 80 -0.15 13.85 -5.07
C GLY A 80 1.06 13.13 -5.65
N LEU A 81 1.20 11.82 -5.36
CA LEU A 81 2.29 11.01 -5.92
C LEU A 81 2.15 10.81 -7.43
N GLU A 82 0.90 10.75 -7.90
CA GLU A 82 0.52 10.75 -9.31
C GLU A 82 -0.75 11.59 -9.50
N THR A 83 -1.16 11.79 -10.75
CA THR A 83 -2.44 12.44 -11.08
C THR A 83 -3.57 11.82 -10.28
N ASP A 84 -4.37 12.66 -9.61
CA ASP A 84 -5.51 12.24 -8.78
C ASP A 84 -5.22 11.08 -7.82
N THR A 85 -3.97 10.93 -7.36
CA THR A 85 -3.56 9.76 -6.58
C THR A 85 -2.76 10.16 -5.36
N ASP A 86 -3.26 9.74 -4.20
CA ASP A 86 -2.55 9.76 -2.94
C ASP A 86 -2.23 8.34 -2.50
N VAL A 87 -1.18 8.17 -1.67
CA VAL A 87 -0.90 6.89 -1.01
C VAL A 87 -0.79 7.11 0.49
N MET A 88 -1.52 6.31 1.26
CA MET A 88 -1.36 6.24 2.70
C MET A 88 -0.47 5.07 3.08
N GLY A 89 0.43 5.28 4.03
CA GLY A 89 1.24 4.24 4.65
C GLY A 89 0.83 4.04 6.11
N GLN A 90 0.51 2.81 6.48
CA GLN A 90 0.15 2.42 7.83
C GLN A 90 1.13 1.36 8.36
N THR A 91 1.67 1.59 9.55
CA THR A 91 2.35 0.57 10.35
C THR A 91 1.33 -0.34 11.03
N THR A 92 1.48 -1.64 10.88
CA THR A 92 0.63 -2.65 11.54
C THR A 92 1.45 -3.47 12.53
N ALA A 93 0.77 -4.22 13.41
CA ALA A 93 1.44 -5.12 14.36
C ALA A 93 2.35 -6.18 13.69
N ALA A 94 2.08 -6.52 12.43
CA ALA A 94 2.78 -7.59 11.71
C ALA A 94 3.54 -7.11 10.46
N GLY A 95 3.50 -5.81 10.12
CA GLY A 95 4.10 -5.31 8.90
C GLY A 95 3.58 -3.93 8.53
N VAL A 96 3.19 -3.77 7.28
CA VAL A 96 2.74 -2.48 6.73
C VAL A 96 1.55 -2.66 5.81
N ARG A 97 0.70 -1.64 5.77
CA ARG A 97 -0.38 -1.52 4.79
C ARG A 97 -0.19 -0.23 4.03
N PHE A 98 -0.31 -0.32 2.72
CA PHE A 98 -0.51 0.83 1.86
C PHE A 98 -1.98 0.92 1.48
N VAL A 99 -2.46 2.13 1.26
CA VAL A 99 -3.75 2.38 0.65
C VAL A 99 -3.54 3.44 -0.43
N THR A 100 -3.66 3.04 -1.69
CA THR A 100 -3.72 3.94 -2.83
C THR A 100 -5.13 4.52 -2.90
N VAL A 101 -5.25 5.84 -2.90
CA VAL A 101 -6.52 6.58 -2.98
C VAL A 101 -6.58 7.27 -4.34
N LEU A 102 -7.54 6.88 -5.16
CA LEU A 102 -7.81 7.45 -6.47
C LEU A 102 -8.93 8.48 -6.29
N ASN A 103 -8.60 9.75 -6.43
CA ASN A 103 -9.49 10.87 -6.15
C ASN A 103 -10.39 11.23 -7.35
N GLY A 104 -10.09 10.71 -8.54
CA GLY A 104 -10.79 11.07 -9.77
C GLY A 104 -10.50 10.14 -10.95
N PRO A 105 -11.24 10.30 -12.06
CA PRO A 105 -11.15 9.44 -13.24
C PRO A 105 -9.83 9.53 -13.99
N ASP A 106 -9.08 10.61 -13.79
CA ASP A 106 -7.78 10.81 -14.41
C ASP A 106 -6.65 10.06 -13.65
N ALA A 107 -6.95 9.47 -12.49
CA ALA A 107 -6.01 8.62 -11.76
C ALA A 107 -5.57 7.43 -12.62
N PRO A 108 -4.27 7.05 -12.60
CA PRO A 108 -3.78 5.84 -13.27
C PRO A 108 -4.54 4.57 -12.86
N GLU A 109 -4.34 3.49 -13.61
CA GLU A 109 -4.83 2.17 -13.23
C GLU A 109 -3.71 1.23 -12.77
N GLU A 110 -2.43 1.58 -12.99
CA GLU A 110 -1.29 0.78 -12.54
C GLU A 110 -0.45 1.52 -11.49
N PHE A 111 -0.17 0.85 -10.37
CA PHE A 111 0.62 1.38 -9.26
C PHE A 111 1.76 0.43 -8.94
N ARG A 112 2.97 0.97 -8.76
CA ARG A 112 4.19 0.17 -8.70
C ARG A 112 4.80 0.22 -7.29
N PHE A 113 5.06 -0.96 -6.75
CA PHE A 113 5.69 -1.17 -5.45
C PHE A 113 6.97 -1.99 -5.63
N PRO A 114 8.13 -1.33 -5.86
CA PRO A 114 9.41 -2.02 -5.92
C PRO A 114 9.70 -2.74 -4.61
N VAL A 115 10.00 -4.04 -4.65
CA VAL A 115 10.37 -4.81 -3.47
C VAL A 115 11.86 -5.13 -3.54
N ARG A 116 12.57 -4.90 -2.43
CA ARG A 116 13.92 -5.45 -2.22
C ARG A 116 13.85 -6.50 -1.13
N LEU A 117 14.36 -7.67 -1.44
CA LEU A 117 14.35 -8.83 -0.57
C LEU A 117 15.73 -9.01 0.06
N GLY A 118 15.77 -9.57 1.26
CA GLY A 118 17.02 -10.05 1.87
C GLY A 118 17.61 -11.24 1.11
N ASP A 119 18.87 -11.57 1.43
CA ASP A 119 19.57 -12.67 0.77
C ASP A 119 18.84 -14.01 0.96
N GLY A 120 18.63 -14.75 -0.13
CA GLY A 120 17.96 -16.04 -0.12
C GLY A 120 16.44 -15.98 0.12
N LEU A 121 15.84 -14.80 -0.07
CA LEU A 121 14.39 -14.61 -0.10
C LEU A 121 13.88 -14.43 -1.55
N SER A 122 12.75 -15.07 -1.86
CA SER A 122 12.03 -14.95 -3.14
C SER A 122 10.59 -14.48 -2.93
N LEU A 123 9.93 -14.07 -4.02
CA LEU A 123 8.47 -13.87 -4.08
C LEU A 123 7.83 -14.99 -4.89
N ASP A 124 6.95 -15.75 -4.24
CA ASP A 124 6.23 -16.85 -4.86
C ASP A 124 4.75 -16.50 -4.98
N THR A 125 4.14 -16.72 -6.14
CA THR A 125 2.72 -16.44 -6.35
C THR A 125 1.84 -17.37 -5.51
N THR A 126 0.76 -16.81 -4.95
CA THR A 126 -0.26 -17.58 -4.23
C THR A 126 -1.48 -17.81 -5.14
N PRO A 127 -2.24 -18.91 -4.96
CA PRO A 127 -3.50 -19.13 -5.69
C PRO A 127 -4.55 -18.03 -5.47
N SER A 128 -4.44 -17.26 -4.38
CA SER A 128 -5.30 -16.12 -4.08
C SER A 128 -4.96 -14.85 -4.86
N GLY A 129 -3.83 -14.80 -5.59
CA GLY A 129 -3.39 -13.60 -6.33
C GLY A 129 -2.47 -12.66 -5.56
N GLY A 130 -2.06 -13.03 -4.34
CA GLY A 130 -0.98 -12.37 -3.58
C GLY A 130 0.38 -13.05 -3.78
N TYR A 131 1.37 -12.68 -2.95
CA TYR A 131 2.71 -13.27 -2.96
C TYR A 131 3.14 -13.72 -1.57
N ASP A 132 3.78 -14.87 -1.48
CA ASP A 132 4.54 -15.30 -0.31
C ASP A 132 5.99 -14.85 -0.44
N VAL A 133 6.55 -14.31 0.64
CA VAL A 133 8.01 -14.13 0.77
C VAL A 133 8.56 -15.43 1.32
N VAL A 134 9.33 -16.15 0.52
CA VAL A 134 9.82 -17.51 0.84
C VAL A 134 11.32 -17.48 1.06
N HIS A 135 11.78 -18.12 2.14
CA HIS A 135 13.21 -18.37 2.32
C HIS A 135 13.62 -19.63 1.54
N GLU A 136 14.42 -19.46 0.50
CA GLU A 136 14.78 -20.51 -0.47
C GLU A 136 15.48 -21.72 0.15
N ARG A 137 16.32 -21.49 1.18
CA ARG A 137 17.08 -22.57 1.83
C ARG A 137 16.19 -23.62 2.50
N TYR A 138 15.05 -23.20 3.06
CA TYR A 138 14.18 -24.08 3.84
C TYR A 138 12.74 -24.15 3.30
N GLY A 139 12.42 -23.42 2.22
CA GLY A 139 11.10 -23.38 1.60
C GLY A 139 10.00 -22.82 2.50
N ALA A 140 10.35 -22.01 3.50
CA ALA A 140 9.41 -21.49 4.49
C ALA A 140 8.89 -20.11 4.09
N THR A 141 7.58 -19.90 4.17
CA THR A 141 6.98 -18.57 4.07
C THR A 141 7.35 -17.74 5.32
N VAL A 142 8.08 -16.65 5.10
CA VAL A 142 8.55 -15.71 6.13
C VAL A 142 7.90 -14.32 6.01
N GLY A 143 6.96 -14.17 5.08
CA GLY A 143 6.11 -13.00 4.95
C GLY A 143 5.10 -13.19 3.81
N ARG A 144 4.16 -12.27 3.67
CA ARG A 144 3.07 -12.36 2.68
C ARG A 144 2.57 -10.99 2.30
N PHE A 145 2.39 -10.79 1.00
CA PHE A 145 1.52 -9.78 0.42
C PHE A 145 0.15 -10.42 0.17
N TYR A 146 -0.89 -9.93 0.86
CA TYR A 146 -2.24 -10.38 0.58
C TYR A 146 -2.67 -9.98 -0.83
N ALA A 147 -3.56 -10.79 -1.41
CA ALA A 147 -4.21 -10.46 -2.67
C ALA A 147 -4.80 -9.04 -2.58
N PRO A 148 -4.64 -8.23 -3.64
CA PRO A 148 -5.14 -6.88 -3.61
C PRO A 148 -6.66 -6.91 -3.60
N TRP A 149 -7.24 -5.88 -3.02
CA TRP A 149 -8.65 -5.58 -3.19
C TRP A 149 -8.79 -4.09 -3.48
N GLY A 150 -9.89 -3.73 -4.15
CA GLY A 150 -10.29 -2.35 -4.31
C GLY A 150 -11.78 -2.18 -4.06
N CYS A 151 -12.18 -0.98 -3.65
CA CYS A 151 -13.58 -0.60 -3.66
C CYS A 151 -13.76 0.91 -3.86
N ASP A 152 -14.95 1.28 -4.28
CA ASP A 152 -15.33 2.66 -4.55
C ASP A 152 -16.01 3.32 -3.32
N SER A 153 -16.46 4.58 -3.46
CA SER A 153 -17.09 5.33 -2.37
C SER A 153 -18.48 4.83 -1.96
N LEU A 154 -19.08 3.93 -2.73
CA LEU A 154 -20.29 3.18 -2.36
C LEU A 154 -19.98 1.76 -1.85
N TYR A 155 -18.71 1.45 -1.60
CA TYR A 155 -18.24 0.14 -1.15
C TYR A 155 -18.50 -0.98 -2.17
N ARG A 156 -18.64 -0.64 -3.45
CA ARG A 156 -18.71 -1.63 -4.53
C ARG A 156 -17.30 -2.12 -4.81
N THR A 157 -17.14 -3.44 -4.92
CA THR A 157 -15.86 -4.05 -5.26
C THR A 157 -15.37 -3.53 -6.61
N ILE A 158 -14.13 -3.03 -6.63
CA ILE A 158 -13.41 -2.68 -7.85
C ILE A 158 -12.36 -3.78 -8.10
N PRO A 159 -12.31 -4.37 -9.30
CA PRO A 159 -11.31 -5.38 -9.60
C PRO A 159 -9.89 -4.82 -9.43
N ALA A 160 -9.12 -5.50 -8.58
CA ALA A 160 -7.70 -5.22 -8.38
C ALA A 160 -6.92 -6.54 -8.53
N GLU A 161 -5.76 -6.48 -9.18
CA GLU A 161 -4.90 -7.64 -9.40
C GLU A 161 -3.43 -7.25 -9.33
N TYR A 162 -2.57 -8.21 -8.95
CA TYR A 162 -1.14 -8.02 -9.06
C TYR A 162 -0.56 -8.74 -10.27
N ARG A 163 0.54 -8.19 -10.77
CA ARG A 163 1.55 -8.91 -11.55
C ARG A 163 2.94 -8.54 -11.05
N LEU A 164 3.92 -9.40 -11.32
CA LEU A 164 5.31 -9.16 -10.93
C LEU A 164 6.14 -8.78 -12.16
N GLU A 165 6.90 -7.69 -12.06
CA GLU A 165 7.92 -7.29 -13.03
C GLU A 165 9.29 -7.25 -12.35
N GLY A 166 10.11 -8.28 -12.58
CA GLY A 166 11.34 -8.46 -11.81
C GLY A 166 11.00 -8.64 -10.33
N THR A 167 11.35 -7.66 -9.49
CA THR A 167 10.96 -7.61 -8.07
C THR A 167 9.94 -6.52 -7.76
N THR A 168 9.32 -5.92 -8.78
CA THR A 168 8.27 -4.89 -8.60
C THR A 168 6.90 -5.54 -8.63
N ILE A 169 6.15 -5.39 -7.55
CA ILE A 169 4.71 -5.71 -7.55
C ILE A 169 4.00 -4.55 -8.25
N VAL A 170 3.33 -4.85 -9.36
CA VAL A 170 2.47 -3.91 -10.07
C VAL A 170 1.03 -4.26 -9.72
N MET A 171 0.33 -3.34 -9.08
CA MET A 171 -1.10 -3.44 -8.83
C MET A 171 -1.86 -2.74 -9.94
N THR A 172 -2.78 -3.45 -10.58
CA THR A 172 -3.75 -2.88 -11.51
C THR A 172 -5.10 -2.73 -10.81
N VAL A 173 -5.68 -1.54 -10.82
CA VAL A 173 -7.02 -1.23 -10.29
C VAL A 173 -7.90 -0.78 -11.45
N ARG A 174 -8.85 -1.63 -11.87
CA ARG A 174 -9.69 -1.39 -13.07
C ARG A 174 -10.90 -0.53 -12.72
N HIS A 175 -10.66 0.73 -12.35
CA HIS A 175 -11.70 1.63 -11.87
C HIS A 175 -12.49 2.29 -12.99
N ARG A 176 -11.88 2.50 -14.17
CA ARG A 176 -12.54 3.20 -15.28
C ARG A 176 -13.58 2.34 -15.98
N ASP A 177 -13.27 1.06 -16.19
CA ASP A 177 -14.18 0.08 -16.80
C ASP A 177 -15.29 -0.40 -15.84
N ALA A 178 -15.26 0.04 -14.59
CA ALA A 178 -16.17 -0.41 -13.53
C ALA A 178 -17.24 0.63 -13.14
N ASP A 179 -17.36 1.75 -13.88
CA ASP A 179 -18.24 2.88 -13.53
C ASP A 179 -18.07 3.29 -12.06
N ALA A 180 -16.81 3.34 -11.59
CA ALA A 180 -16.49 3.55 -10.19
C ALA A 180 -16.85 4.97 -9.73
N LEU A 181 -17.27 5.08 -8.47
CA LEU A 181 -17.47 6.36 -7.81
C LEU A 181 -16.28 6.70 -6.92
N TYR A 182 -15.71 7.87 -7.12
CA TYR A 182 -14.53 8.29 -6.39
C TYR A 182 -14.88 8.77 -4.98
N PRO A 183 -13.96 8.67 -4.02
CA PRO A 183 -12.64 8.04 -4.16
C PRO A 183 -12.74 6.51 -4.28
N VAL A 184 -11.87 5.93 -5.12
CA VAL A 184 -11.60 4.49 -5.15
C VAL A 184 -10.38 4.25 -4.30
N ILE A 185 -10.38 3.19 -3.48
CA ILE A 185 -9.19 2.79 -2.75
C ILE A 185 -8.77 1.37 -3.09
N ALA A 186 -7.47 1.09 -3.00
CA ALA A 186 -6.90 -0.25 -3.16
C ALA A 186 -5.61 -0.41 -2.34
N ASP A 187 -5.24 -1.63 -1.98
CA ASP A 187 -4.05 -1.90 -1.16
C ASP A 187 -2.88 -2.52 -1.93
N PRO A 188 -1.67 -2.40 -1.39
CA PRO A 188 -1.09 -3.65 -0.88
C PRO A 188 -0.97 -3.71 0.64
N HIS A 189 -1.20 -4.91 1.19
CA HIS A 189 -1.02 -5.22 2.62
C HIS A 189 0.02 -6.34 2.81
N TYR A 190 1.12 -5.99 3.49
CA TYR A 190 2.21 -6.91 3.83
C TYR A 190 2.20 -7.29 5.31
N VAL A 191 2.41 -8.58 5.58
CA VAL A 191 2.60 -9.14 6.93
C VAL A 191 3.77 -10.11 6.97
N ARG A 192 4.43 -10.21 8.13
CA ARG A 192 5.47 -11.22 8.42
C ARG A 192 4.90 -12.57 8.87
#